data_AF-A0A3D1KU15-F1
#
_entry.id   AF-A0A3D1KU15-F1
#
_cell.length_a   1.000
_cell.length_b   1.000
_cell.length_c   1.000
_cell.angle_alpha   90.00
_cell.angle_beta   90.00
_cell.angle_gamma   90.00
#
_symmetry.space_group_name_H-M   'P 1'
#
loop_
_entity.id
_entity.type
_entity.pdbx_description
1 polymer ?
#
loop_
_entity_poly.entity_id
_entity_poly.type
_entity_poly.pdbx_seq_one_letter_code
_entity_poly.pdbx_strand_id
1 'polypeptide(L)'
;MISKNICTLILAFLVSAFSYVQAQKIEYQGKKYLVKGETIFLNKQDITSSLSYEDQMNIKNALIEKLANEQIREAEKAQKKAEKELRKSEKSQKKAEKELKRKVKAQNDLTKSQKKFKSYSNKYEKLKKRGKLSLDEDLKWQEKLEKLQKDISNNKNKLNRLY
;
A
#
# COMPACT_ATOMS: atom_id res chain seq x y z
N MET A 1 -32.96 -16.00 10.85
CA MET A 1 -31.85 -15.06 10.62
C MET A 1 -31.08 -15.58 9.40
N ILE A 2 -31.30 -15.01 8.21
CA ILE A 2 -30.60 -15.44 7.00
C ILE A 2 -29.12 -15.11 7.20
N SER A 3 -28.26 -16.14 7.25
CA SER A 3 -26.82 -15.95 7.45
C SER A 3 -26.28 -15.00 6.39
N LYS A 4 -25.41 -14.05 6.79
CA LYS A 4 -24.84 -13.03 5.89
C LYS A 4 -24.28 -13.63 4.59
N ASN A 5 -23.72 -14.84 4.66
CA ASN A 5 -23.14 -15.56 3.52
C ASN A 5 -24.20 -16.00 2.48
N ILE A 6 -25.42 -16.30 2.91
CA ILE A 6 -26.54 -16.70 2.05
C ILE A 6 -27.08 -15.48 1.30
N CYS A 7 -27.18 -14.32 1.96
CA CYS A 7 -27.53 -13.06 1.30
C CYS A 7 -26.48 -12.66 0.24
N THR A 8 -25.18 -12.85 0.52
CA THR A 8 -24.12 -12.54 -0.44
C THR A 8 -24.19 -13.44 -1.68
N LEU A 9 -24.49 -14.74 -1.51
CA LEU A 9 -24.64 -15.68 -2.62
C LEU A 9 -25.89 -15.40 -3.47
N ILE A 10 -27.02 -15.05 -2.85
CA ILE A 10 -28.25 -14.66 -3.56
C ILE A 10 -28.06 -13.36 -4.34
N LEU A 11 -27.33 -12.39 -3.77
CA LEU A 11 -27.02 -11.13 -4.45
C LEU A 11 -26.09 -11.36 -5.66
N ALA A 12 -25.11 -12.26 -5.55
CA ALA A 12 -24.24 -12.65 -6.66
C ALA A 12 -25.01 -13.35 -7.80
N PHE A 13 -26.02 -14.17 -7.47
CA PHE A 13 -26.88 -14.86 -8.45
C PHE A 13 -27.87 -13.91 -9.16
N LEU A 14 -28.38 -12.89 -8.46
CA LEU A 14 -29.26 -11.88 -9.06
C LEU A 14 -28.51 -10.93 -10.00
N VAL A 15 -27.25 -10.59 -9.71
CA VAL A 15 -26.41 -9.76 -10.58
C VAL A 15 -26.04 -10.51 -11.87
N SER A 16 -25.81 -11.83 -11.83
CA SER A 16 -25.48 -12.61 -13.03
C SER A 16 -26.66 -12.81 -13.98
N ALA A 17 -27.89 -12.91 -13.47
CA ALA A 17 -29.10 -13.06 -14.30
C ALA A 17 -29.46 -11.79 -15.10
N PHE A 18 -29.09 -10.60 -14.61
CA PHE A 18 -29.44 -9.33 -15.27
C PHE A 18 -28.55 -8.99 -16.49
N SER A 19 -27.43 -9.70 -16.66
CA SER A 19 -26.43 -9.43 -17.71
C SER A 19 -26.88 -9.83 -19.13
N TYR A 20 -27.86 -10.73 -19.27
CA TYR A 20 -28.16 -11.38 -20.56
C TYR A 20 -29.06 -10.55 -21.51
N VAL A 21 -29.64 -9.43 -21.08
CA VAL A 21 -30.67 -8.71 -21.86
C VAL A 21 -30.22 -7.32 -22.33
N GLN A 22 -28.96 -6.95 -22.11
CA GLN A 22 -28.49 -5.61 -22.48
C GLN A 22 -28.23 -5.49 -23.98
N ALA A 23 -29.02 -4.67 -24.66
CA ALA A 23 -28.80 -4.32 -26.06
C ALA A 23 -27.57 -3.43 -26.19
N GLN A 24 -26.67 -3.78 -27.10
CA GLN A 24 -25.40 -3.08 -27.25
C GLN A 24 -25.32 -2.30 -28.56
N LYS A 25 -24.83 -1.07 -28.48
CA LYS A 25 -24.69 -0.18 -29.63
C LYS A 25 -23.34 -0.40 -30.31
N ILE A 26 -23.37 -0.68 -31.61
CA ILE A 26 -22.17 -0.83 -32.45
C ILE A 26 -22.33 0.00 -33.72
N GLU A 27 -21.22 0.51 -34.24
CA GLU A 27 -21.18 1.25 -35.50
C GLU A 27 -20.51 0.38 -36.57
N TYR A 28 -21.17 0.19 -37.70
CA TYR A 28 -20.66 -0.57 -38.84
C TYR A 28 -21.09 0.14 -40.12
N GLN A 29 -20.14 0.39 -41.02
CA GLN A 29 -20.38 1.14 -42.27
C GLN A 29 -21.09 2.50 -42.06
N GLY A 30 -20.74 3.22 -40.99
CA GLY A 30 -21.33 4.52 -40.64
C GLY A 30 -22.77 4.48 -40.10
N LYS A 31 -23.37 3.29 -39.96
CA LYS A 31 -24.69 3.09 -39.36
C LYS A 31 -24.56 2.55 -37.93
N LYS A 32 -25.42 3.03 -37.03
CA LYS A 32 -25.45 2.62 -35.62
C LYS A 32 -26.52 1.57 -35.41
N TYR A 33 -26.09 0.35 -35.12
CA TYR A 33 -26.94 -0.80 -34.83
C TYR A 33 -27.05 -1.04 -33.33
N LEU A 34 -28.20 -1.57 -32.91
CA LEU A 34 -28.43 -2.11 -31.58
C LEU A 34 -28.49 -3.63 -31.71
N VAL A 35 -27.57 -4.34 -31.09
CA VAL A 35 -27.50 -5.81 -31.13
C VAL A 35 -28.02 -6.35 -29.81
N LYS A 36 -29.01 -7.24 -29.85
CA LYS A 36 -29.59 -7.91 -28.68
C LYS A 36 -29.66 -9.41 -28.95
N GLY A 37 -28.68 -10.15 -28.41
CA GLY A 37 -28.52 -11.57 -28.74
C GLY A 37 -28.29 -11.75 -30.23
N GLU A 38 -29.18 -12.45 -30.90
CA GLU A 38 -29.08 -12.71 -32.34
C GLU A 38 -29.69 -11.61 -33.22
N THR A 39 -30.52 -10.74 -32.64
CA THR A 39 -31.28 -9.71 -33.36
C THR A 39 -30.49 -8.41 -33.52
N ILE A 40 -30.59 -7.79 -34.69
CA ILE A 40 -29.94 -6.54 -35.07
C ILE A 40 -31.01 -5.50 -35.40
N PHE A 41 -30.99 -4.40 -34.65
CA PHE A 41 -31.92 -3.29 -34.82
C PHE A 41 -31.23 -2.08 -35.43
N LEU A 42 -31.91 -1.44 -36.39
CA LEU A 42 -31.57 -0.12 -36.90
C LEU A 42 -32.75 0.81 -36.63
N ASN A 43 -32.51 1.97 -35.99
CA ASN A 43 -33.59 2.90 -35.61
C ASN A 43 -34.76 2.25 -34.83
N LYS A 44 -34.46 1.24 -33.99
CA LYS A 44 -35.42 0.43 -33.21
C LYS A 44 -36.28 -0.54 -34.04
N GLN A 45 -36.05 -0.66 -35.34
CA GLN A 45 -36.68 -1.67 -36.19
C GLN A 45 -35.76 -2.88 -36.34
N ASP A 46 -36.32 -4.09 -36.21
CA ASP A 46 -35.59 -5.34 -36.46
C ASP A 46 -35.34 -5.46 -37.97
N ILE A 47 -34.06 -5.54 -38.34
CA ILE A 47 -33.62 -5.69 -39.73
C ILE A 47 -32.80 -6.96 -39.92
N THR A 48 -32.82 -7.89 -38.95
CA THR A 48 -31.96 -9.08 -38.93
C THR A 48 -32.13 -9.89 -40.21
N SER A 49 -33.37 -10.22 -40.58
CA SER A 49 -33.65 -11.01 -41.79
C SER A 49 -33.41 -10.24 -43.10
N SER A 50 -33.33 -8.91 -43.05
CA SER A 50 -33.07 -8.06 -44.22
C SER A 50 -31.58 -7.86 -44.48
N LEU A 51 -30.70 -8.19 -43.53
CA LEU A 51 -29.25 -8.12 -43.67
C LEU A 51 -28.69 -9.41 -44.28
N SER A 52 -27.65 -9.28 -45.10
CA SER A 52 -26.87 -10.41 -45.58
C SER A 52 -26.23 -11.17 -44.42
N TYR A 53 -25.99 -12.46 -44.59
CA TYR A 53 -25.32 -13.27 -43.57
C TYR A 53 -23.94 -12.70 -43.20
N GLU A 54 -23.19 -12.21 -44.19
CA GLU A 54 -21.89 -11.56 -44.00
C GLU A 54 -22.00 -10.28 -43.16
N ASP A 55 -22.96 -9.41 -43.44
CA ASP A 55 -23.16 -8.18 -42.67
C ASP A 55 -23.60 -8.48 -41.23
N GLN A 56 -24.47 -9.47 -41.03
CA GLN A 56 -24.84 -9.90 -39.69
C GLN A 56 -23.63 -10.40 -38.90
N MET A 57 -22.77 -11.20 -39.53
CA MET A 57 -21.55 -11.72 -38.92
C MET A 57 -20.57 -10.59 -38.57
N ASN A 58 -20.34 -9.66 -39.50
CA ASN A 58 -19.42 -8.54 -39.31
C ASN A 58 -19.89 -7.60 -38.18
N ILE A 59 -21.19 -7.31 -38.12
CA ILE A 59 -21.78 -6.50 -37.03
C ILE A 59 -21.58 -7.18 -35.67
N LYS A 60 -21.79 -8.51 -35.59
CA LYS A 60 -21.59 -9.30 -34.37
C LYS A 60 -20.11 -9.39 -33.99
N ASN A 61 -19.21 -9.59 -34.95
CA ASN A 61 -17.76 -9.62 -34.72
C ASN A 61 -17.25 -8.26 -34.22
N ALA A 62 -17.68 -7.15 -34.83
CA ALA A 62 -17.33 -5.82 -34.36
C ALA A 62 -17.81 -5.56 -32.92
N LEU A 63 -18.96 -6.13 -32.54
CA LEU A 63 -19.44 -6.08 -31.16
C LEU A 63 -18.54 -6.86 -30.20
N ILE A 64 -18.17 -8.09 -30.57
CA ILE A 64 -17.28 -8.96 -29.79
C ILE A 64 -15.93 -8.27 -29.59
N GLU A 65 -15.34 -7.71 -30.64
CA GLU A 65 -14.07 -6.98 -30.56
C GLU A 65 -14.17 -5.75 -29.65
N LYS A 66 -15.25 -4.96 -29.78
CA LYS A 66 -15.49 -3.81 -28.91
C LYS A 66 -15.57 -4.22 -27.44
N LEU A 67 -16.31 -5.28 -27.14
CA LEU A 67 -16.45 -5.81 -25.79
C LEU A 67 -15.13 -6.35 -25.24
N ALA A 68 -14.39 -7.11 -26.05
CA ALA A 68 -13.08 -7.62 -25.67
C ALA A 68 -12.11 -6.47 -25.35
N ASN A 69 -12.07 -5.44 -26.19
CA ASN A 69 -11.23 -4.26 -25.97
C ASN A 69 -11.64 -3.47 -24.73
N GLU A 70 -12.94 -3.32 -24.46
CA GLU A 70 -13.43 -2.66 -23.27
C GLU A 70 -13.07 -3.44 -22.00
N GLN A 71 -13.25 -4.77 -22.01
CA GLN A 71 -12.85 -5.64 -20.91
C GLN A 71 -11.34 -5.59 -20.64
N ILE A 72 -10.51 -5.62 -21.70
CA ILE A 72 -9.05 -5.47 -21.56
C ILE A 72 -8.72 -4.11 -20.94
N ARG A 73 -9.34 -3.03 -21.43
CA ARG A 73 -9.08 -1.68 -20.89
C ARG A 73 -9.52 -1.53 -19.44
N GLU A 74 -10.63 -2.16 -19.05
CA GLU A 74 -11.08 -2.18 -17.66
C GLU A 74 -10.17 -3.01 -16.77
N ALA A 75 -9.74 -4.18 -17.24
CA ALA A 75 -8.78 -5.03 -16.54
C ALA A 75 -7.43 -4.31 -16.33
N GLU A 76 -6.90 -3.65 -17.36
CA GLU A 76 -5.68 -2.84 -17.25
C GLU A 76 -5.84 -1.68 -16.25
N LYS A 77 -6.97 -0.98 -16.29
CA LYS A 77 -7.27 0.09 -15.32
C LYS A 77 -7.36 -0.45 -13.91
N ALA A 78 -7.99 -1.60 -13.71
CA ALA A 78 -8.10 -2.26 -12.42
C ALA A 78 -6.73 -2.71 -11.91
N GLN A 79 -5.93 -3.36 -12.75
CA GLN A 79 -4.55 -3.77 -12.44
C GLN A 79 -3.68 -2.57 -12.06
N LYS A 80 -3.73 -1.49 -12.83
CA LYS A 80 -2.97 -0.26 -12.56
C LYS A 80 -3.39 0.42 -11.25
N LYS A 81 -4.68 0.36 -10.89
CA LYS A 81 -5.17 0.84 -9.59
C LYS A 81 -4.65 -0.05 -8.45
N ALA A 82 -4.74 -1.36 -8.60
CA ALA A 82 -4.24 -2.32 -7.61
C ALA A 82 -2.73 -2.18 -7.38
N GLU A 83 -1.94 -2.06 -8.45
CA GLU A 83 -0.49 -1.86 -8.37
C GLU A 83 -0.13 -0.54 -7.67
N LYS A 84 -0.84 0.55 -7.99
CA LYS A 84 -0.65 1.84 -7.31
C LYS A 84 -0.93 1.74 -5.82
N GLU A 85 -1.98 1.02 -5.43
CA GLU A 85 -2.35 0.86 -4.03
C GLU A 85 -1.34 -0.01 -3.27
N LEU A 86 -0.91 -1.13 -3.88
CA LEU A 86 0.15 -1.97 -3.35
C LEU A 86 1.44 -1.16 -3.12
N ARG A 87 1.87 -0.38 -4.13
CA ARG A 87 3.07 0.46 -4.04
C ARG A 87 2.96 1.53 -2.96
N LYS A 88 1.77 2.10 -2.72
CA LYS A 88 1.56 3.05 -1.60
C LYS A 88 1.69 2.33 -0.26
N SER A 89 1.07 1.16 -0.13
CA SER A 89 1.13 0.34 1.08
C SER A 89 2.57 -0.04 1.41
N GLU A 90 3.33 -0.55 0.44
CA GLU A 90 4.75 -0.90 0.60
C GLU A 90 5.60 0.30 1.01
N LYS A 91 5.38 1.46 0.39
CA LYS A 91 6.09 2.70 0.76
C LYS A 91 5.77 3.12 2.19
N SER A 92 4.51 2.98 2.62
CA SER A 92 4.09 3.29 3.99
C SER A 92 4.76 2.35 4.99
N GLN A 93 4.69 1.04 4.73
CA GLN A 93 5.32 0.01 5.56
C GLN A 93 6.83 0.23 5.68
N LYS A 94 7.52 0.51 4.56
CA LYS A 94 8.96 0.78 4.56
C LYS A 94 9.34 2.05 5.31
N LYS A 95 8.48 3.09 5.30
CA LYS A 95 8.68 4.30 6.12
C LYS A 95 8.54 3.97 7.60
N ALA A 96 7.49 3.26 7.98
CA ALA A 96 7.24 2.83 9.36
C ALA A 96 8.38 1.96 9.89
N GLU A 97 8.86 1.00 9.10
CA GLU A 97 9.99 0.14 9.48
C GLU A 97 11.28 0.93 9.68
N LYS A 98 11.59 1.88 8.77
CA LYS A 98 12.76 2.76 8.90
C LYS A 98 12.67 3.64 10.15
N GLU A 99 11.50 4.17 10.46
CA GLU A 99 11.27 4.99 11.65
C GLU A 99 11.44 4.16 12.93
N LEU A 100 10.84 2.97 12.98
CA LEU A 100 11.00 2.03 14.09
C LEU A 100 12.47 1.66 14.29
N LYS A 101 13.19 1.35 13.21
CA LYS A 101 14.63 1.04 13.27
C LYS A 101 15.46 2.21 13.82
N ARG A 102 15.11 3.46 13.45
CA ARG A 102 15.75 4.66 14.01
C ARG A 102 15.47 4.82 15.50
N LYS A 103 14.22 4.62 15.93
CA LYS A 103 13.80 4.66 17.34
C LYS A 103 14.54 3.62 18.16
N VAL A 104 14.54 2.36 17.72
CA VAL A 104 15.26 1.26 18.38
C VAL A 104 16.76 1.55 18.47
N LYS A 105 17.38 2.05 17.38
CA LYS A 105 18.79 2.43 17.40
C LYS A 105 19.07 3.54 18.41
N ALA A 106 18.25 4.60 18.44
CA ALA A 106 18.41 5.70 19.39
C ALA A 106 18.24 5.23 20.85
N GLN A 107 17.28 4.36 21.12
CA GLN A 107 17.09 3.75 22.44
C GLN A 107 18.31 2.92 22.87
N ASN A 108 18.86 2.13 21.95
CA ASN A 108 20.06 1.34 22.19
C ASN A 108 21.28 2.21 22.45
N ASP A 109 21.47 3.29 21.69
CA ASP A 109 22.57 4.25 21.88
C ASP A 109 22.47 4.93 23.25
N LEU A 110 21.27 5.38 23.65
CA LEU A 110 21.02 5.93 24.99
C LEU A 110 21.36 4.91 26.08
N THR A 111 20.84 3.69 25.97
CA THR A 111 21.08 2.61 26.95
C THR A 111 22.57 2.28 27.08
N LYS A 112 23.30 2.22 25.95
CA LYS A 112 24.76 2.00 25.94
C LYS A 112 25.51 3.13 26.65
N SER A 113 25.16 4.38 26.37
CA SER A 113 25.78 5.53 27.03
C SER A 113 25.53 5.57 28.54
N GLN A 114 24.31 5.24 28.98
CA GLN A 114 23.97 5.11 30.40
C GLN A 114 24.75 3.98 31.10
N LYS A 115 24.86 2.80 30.46
CA LYS A 115 25.68 1.69 30.99
C LYS A 115 27.15 2.08 31.11
N LYS A 116 27.69 2.78 30.11
CA LYS A 116 29.07 3.28 30.12
C LYS A 116 29.27 4.26 31.27
N PHE A 117 28.43 5.29 31.39
CA PHE A 117 28.50 6.25 32.50
C PHE A 117 28.44 5.54 33.86
N LYS A 118 27.49 4.62 34.07
CA LYS A 118 27.38 3.86 35.32
C LYS A 118 28.66 3.09 35.65
N SER A 119 29.25 2.41 34.66
CA SER A 119 30.50 1.67 34.85
C SER A 119 31.67 2.58 35.23
N TYR A 120 31.82 3.71 34.53
CA TYR A 120 32.86 4.69 34.79
C TYR A 120 32.69 5.39 36.13
N SER A 121 31.46 5.79 36.47
CA SER A 121 31.11 6.39 37.77
C SER A 121 31.41 5.41 38.90
N ASN A 122 31.01 4.14 38.77
CA ASN A 122 31.35 3.11 39.76
C ASN A 122 32.87 2.90 39.93
N LYS A 123 33.65 2.97 38.84
CA LYS A 123 35.11 2.84 38.90
C LYS A 123 35.74 4.05 39.59
N TYR A 124 35.30 5.26 39.26
CA TYR A 124 35.73 6.49 39.90
C TYR A 124 35.47 6.46 41.41
N GLU A 125 34.24 6.13 41.82
CA GLU A 125 33.86 6.00 43.23
C GLU A 125 34.75 5.00 43.99
N LYS A 126 35.07 3.85 43.38
CA LYS A 126 35.98 2.87 43.99
C LYS A 126 37.41 3.40 44.14
N LEU A 127 37.92 4.16 43.18
CA LEU A 127 39.27 4.74 43.24
C LEU A 127 39.35 5.85 44.30
N LYS A 128 38.32 6.71 44.34
CA LYS A 128 38.18 7.79 45.32
C LYS A 128 38.10 7.26 46.74
N LYS A 129 37.25 6.25 46.99
CA LYS A 129 37.14 5.58 48.31
C LYS A 129 38.44 4.93 48.77
N ARG A 130 39.29 4.51 47.83
CA ARG A 130 40.59 3.89 48.13
C ARG A 130 41.73 4.91 48.29
N GLY A 131 41.47 6.21 48.11
CA GLY A 131 42.50 7.25 48.12
C GLY A 131 43.54 7.10 47.01
N LYS A 132 43.21 6.39 45.91
CA LYS A 132 44.12 6.10 44.79
C LYS A 132 44.03 7.13 43.66
N LEU A 133 43.63 8.36 43.97
CA LEU A 133 43.52 9.44 43.00
C LEU A 133 44.32 10.64 43.52
N SER A 134 45.26 11.12 42.71
CA SER A 134 45.82 12.45 42.89
C SER A 134 44.79 13.52 42.50
N LEU A 135 45.03 14.78 42.90
CA LEU A 135 44.19 15.92 42.50
C LEU A 135 44.00 16.01 40.98
N ASP A 136 45.09 15.90 40.22
CA ASP A 136 45.06 15.95 38.76
C ASP A 136 44.30 14.76 38.15
N GLU A 137 44.42 13.57 38.73
CA GLU A 137 43.67 12.40 38.29
C GLU A 137 42.17 12.53 38.59
N ASP A 138 41.82 13.07 39.76
CA ASP A 138 40.43 13.34 40.15
C ASP A 138 39.75 14.26 39.13
N LEU A 139 40.42 15.34 38.74
CA LEU A 139 39.95 16.28 37.71
C LEU A 139 39.74 15.59 36.35
N LYS A 140 40.69 14.76 35.89
CA LYS A 140 40.57 14.00 34.63
C LYS A 140 39.38 13.03 34.66
N TRP A 141 39.11 12.42 35.81
CA TRP A 141 37.95 11.53 35.97
C TRP A 141 36.63 12.30 35.93
N GLN A 142 36.56 13.45 36.61
CA GLN A 142 35.39 14.33 36.58
C GLN A 142 35.08 14.81 35.17
N GLU A 143 36.08 15.31 34.43
CA GLU A 143 35.92 15.75 33.04
C GLU A 143 35.41 14.60 32.14
N LYS A 144 35.91 13.38 32.36
CA LYS A 144 35.45 12.20 31.62
C LYS A 144 34.00 11.84 31.93
N LEU A 145 33.57 11.96 33.18
CA LEU A 145 32.18 11.73 33.59
C LEU A 145 31.24 12.78 33.00
N GLU A 146 31.65 14.06 32.98
CA GLU A 146 30.90 15.14 32.35
C GLU A 146 30.71 14.91 30.85
N LYS A 147 31.77 14.51 30.14
CA LYS A 147 31.69 14.14 28.71
C LYS A 147 30.67 13.01 28.48
N LEU A 148 30.70 11.98 29.32
CA LEU A 148 29.73 10.87 29.24
C LEU A 148 28.29 11.30 29.57
N GLN A 149 28.11 12.24 30.50
CA GLN A 149 26.80 12.80 30.82
C GLN A 149 26.26 13.65 29.68
N LYS A 150 27.12 14.41 29.00
CA LYS A 150 26.80 15.15 27.77
C LYS A 150 26.38 14.20 26.65
N ASP A 151 27.07 13.07 26.48
CA ASP A 151 26.69 12.03 25.50
C ASP A 151 25.30 11.45 25.79
N ILE A 152 24.98 11.19 27.06
CA ILE A 152 23.63 10.73 27.47
C ILE A 152 22.57 11.77 27.13
N SER A 153 22.84 13.05 27.43
CA SER A 153 21.93 14.15 27.11
C SER A 153 21.69 14.25 25.60
N ASN A 154 22.75 14.18 24.79
CA ASN A 154 22.66 14.21 23.34
C ASN A 154 21.84 13.01 22.79
N ASN A 155 22.09 11.80 23.30
CA ASN A 155 21.34 10.61 22.89
C ASN A 155 19.87 10.67 23.30
N LYS A 156 19.57 11.21 24.49
CA LYS A 156 18.20 11.44 24.97
C LYS A 156 17.48 12.45 24.09
N ASN A 157 18.13 13.57 23.76
CA ASN A 157 17.57 14.58 22.86
C ASN A 157 17.32 14.00 21.45
N LYS A 158 18.24 13.17 20.94
CA LYS A 158 18.06 12.48 19.66
C LYS A 158 16.87 11.51 19.68
N LEU A 159 16.68 10.78 20.78
CA LEU A 159 15.53 9.90 20.96
C LEU A 159 14.22 10.70 21.03
N ASN A 160 14.20 11.78 21.82
CA ASN A 160 13.02 12.63 21.97
C ASN A 160 12.57 13.28 20.66
N ARG A 161 13.51 13.63 19.76
CA ARG A 161 13.18 14.14 18.42
C ARG A 161 12.53 13.11 17.49
N LEU A 162 12.57 11.83 17.85
CA LEU A 162 11.97 10.74 17.07
C LEU A 162 10.56 10.37 17.58
N TYR A 163 10.14 10.86 18.74
CA TYR A 163 8.79 10.70 19.29
C TYR A 163 8.00 12.00 19.13
#